data_AF-A0A2C6VFG1-F1
#
_entry.id   AF-A0A2C6VFG1-F1
#
_cell.length_a   1.000
_cell.length_b   1.000
_cell.length_c   1.000
_cell.angle_alpha   90.00
_cell.angle_beta   90.00
_cell.angle_gamma   90.00
#
_symmetry.space_group_name_H-M   'P 1'
#
loop_
_entity.id
_entity.type
_entity.pdbx_description
1 polymer ?
#
loop_
_entity_poly.entity_id
_entity_poly.type
_entity_poly.pdbx_seq_one_letter_code
_entity_poly.pdbx_strand_id
1 'polypeptide(L)' 'MKNNDELDQGFIISTVLNVFFMLGLIFIMRLDNLFILILYVLIIGINAIYLVTKSMKVRDDQRN' A
#
# COMPACT_ATOMS: atom_id res chain seq x y z
N MET A 1 8.36 0.14 -26.66
CA MET A 1 7.55 -0.17 -25.47
C MET A 1 8.50 -0.24 -24.29
N LYS A 2 8.44 0.75 -23.40
CA LYS A 2 9.47 1.03 -22.39
C LYS A 2 9.00 0.44 -21.06
N ASN A 3 9.49 -0.76 -20.73
CA ASN A 3 9.53 -1.40 -19.41
C ASN A 3 8.46 -0.92 -18.38
N ASN A 4 7.22 -1.36 -18.57
CA ASN A 4 6.13 -1.15 -17.61
C ASN A 4 6.07 -2.25 -16.53
N ASP A 5 6.87 -3.32 -16.64
CA ASP A 5 6.85 -4.47 -15.73
C ASP A 5 7.15 -4.11 -14.26
N GLU A 6 8.09 -3.18 -14.02
CA GLU A 6 8.41 -2.73 -12.65
C GLU A 6 7.30 -1.86 -12.03
N LEU A 7 6.53 -1.17 -12.87
CA LEU A 7 5.35 -0.42 -12.45
C LEU A 7 4.25 -1.37 -12.00
N ASP A 8 3.99 -2.43 -12.76
CA ASP A 8 2.99 -3.45 -12.45
C ASP A 8 3.35 -4.28 -11.21
N GLN A 9 4.56 -4.85 -11.12
CA GLN A 9 4.92 -5.68 -9.98
C GLN A 9 4.89 -4.93 -8.66
N GLY A 10 5.50 -3.74 -8.58
CA GLY A 10 5.48 -2.95 -7.34
C GLY A 10 4.09 -2.48 -6.94
N PHE A 11 3.21 -2.23 -7.92
CA PHE A 11 1.82 -1.86 -7.69
C PHE A 11 0.99 -3.05 -7.16
N ILE A 12 1.18 -4.24 -7.74
CA ILE A 12 0.56 -5.48 -7.28
C ILE A 12 1.04 -5.81 -5.86
N ILE A 13 2.34 -5.73 -5.59
CA ILE A 13 2.92 -6.01 -4.26
C ILE A 13 2.36 -5.05 -3.20
N SER A 14 2.31 -3.74 -3.49
CA SER A 14 1.75 -2.75 -2.55
C SER A 14 0.25 -2.98 -2.30
N THR A 15 -0.50 -3.39 -3.32
CA THR A 15 -1.93 -3.76 -3.19
C THR A 15 -2.10 -4.98 -2.30
N VAL A 16 -1.38 -6.08 -2.57
CA VAL A 16 -1.43 -7.31 -1.78
C VAL A 16 -1.00 -7.05 -0.34
N LEU A 17 0.06 -6.24 -0.16
CA LEU A 17 0.55 -5.86 1.16
C LEU A 17 -0.47 -5.00 1.93
N ASN A 18 -1.23 -4.13 1.26
CA ASN A 18 -2.30 -3.35 1.88
C ASN A 18 -3.47 -4.24 2.35
N VAL A 19 -3.89 -5.21 1.53
CA VAL A 19 -4.88 -6.22 1.92
C VAL A 19 -4.39 -7.07 3.10
N PHE A 20 -3.12 -7.47 3.07
CA PHE A 20 -2.50 -8.19 4.19
C PHE A 20 -2.48 -7.36 5.46
N PHE A 21 -2.22 -6.06 5.35
CA PHE A 21 -2.27 -5.15 6.49
C PHE A 21 -3.68 -4.97 7.07
N MET A 22 -4.73 -4.95 6.23
CA MET A 22 -6.11 -4.94 6.73
C MET A 22 -6.44 -6.21 7.54
N LEU A 23 -5.97 -7.37 7.10
CA LEU A 23 -6.14 -8.62 7.84
C LEU A 23 -5.34 -8.61 9.15
N GLY A 24 -4.10 -8.13 9.13
CA GLY A 24 -3.25 -8.03 10.32
C GLY A 24 -3.73 -7.01 11.36
N LEU A 25 -4.49 -5.99 10.94
CA LEU A 25 -5.13 -5.01 11.82
C LEU A 25 -6.07 -5.68 12.84
N ILE A 26 -6.79 -6.72 12.44
CA ILE A 26 -7.69 -7.49 13.31
C ILE A 26 -6.89 -8.18 14.43
N PHE A 27 -5.71 -8.71 14.10
CA PHE A 27 -4.81 -9.34 15.07
C PHE A 27 -4.16 -8.31 16.01
N ILE A 28 -3.76 -7.15 15.49
CA ILE A 28 -3.13 -6.09 16.30
C ILE A 28 -4.13 -5.42 17.23
N MET A 29 -5.37 -5.23 16.78
CA MET A 29 -6.43 -4.70 17.63
C MET A 29 -6.71 -5.61 18.82
N ARG A 30 -6.51 -6.93 18.68
CA ARG A 30 -6.63 -7.89 19.79
C ARG A 30 -5.48 -7.85 20.79
N LEU A 31 -4.32 -7.28 20.42
CA LEU A 31 -3.16 -7.18 21.31
C LEU A 31 -3.29 -6.01 22.31
N ASP A 32 -4.31 -5.14 22.18
CA ASP A 32 -4.56 -3.95 23.02
C ASP A 32 -3.31 -3.07 23.27
N ASN A 33 -2.36 -3.10 22.34
CA ASN A 33 -1.11 -2.37 22.45
C ASN A 33 -1.12 -1.15 21.51
N LEU A 34 -1.38 0.00 22.10
CA LEU A 34 -1.51 1.27 21.38
C LEU A 34 -0.24 1.66 20.61
N PHE A 35 0.94 1.37 21.17
CA PHE A 35 2.22 1.68 20.50
C PHE A 35 2.41 0.87 19.22
N ILE A 36 2.05 -0.41 19.26
CA ILE A 36 2.09 -1.29 18.09
C ILE A 36 1.06 -0.85 17.06
N LEU A 37 -0.15 -0.47 17.50
CA LEU A 37 -1.20 0.02 16.61
C LEU A 37 -0.78 1.28 15.86
N ILE A 38 -0.20 2.26 16.56
CA ILE A 38 0.24 3.52 15.95
C ILE A 38 1.33 3.26 14.90
N LEU A 39 2.36 2.47 15.24
CA LEU A 39 3.42 2.12 14.29
C LEU A 39 2.86 1.40 13.07
N TYR A 40 1.90 0.49 13.29
CA TYR A 40 1.26 -0.25 12.21
C TYR A 40 0.46 0.65 11.26
N VAL A 41 -0.37 1.54 11.80
CA VAL A 41 -1.17 2.48 11.02
C VAL A 41 -0.27 3.41 10.19
N LEU A 42 0.87 3.85 10.73
CA LEU A 42 1.83 4.66 9.97
C LEU A 42 2.40 3.91 8.75
N ILE A 43 2.77 2.64 8.92
CA ILE A 43 3.29 1.80 7.83
C ILE A 43 2.22 1.61 6.74
N ILE A 44 0.97 1.33 7.14
CA ILE A 44 -0.16 1.21 6.21
C ILE A 44 -0.37 2.51 5.45
N GLY A 45 -0.38 3.65 6.16
CA GLY A 45 -0.59 4.97 5.58
C GLY A 45 0.43 5.28 4.50
N ILE A 46 1.72 5.03 4.77
CA ILE A 46 2.80 5.25 3.79
C ILE A 46 2.62 4.33 2.57
N ASN A 47 2.32 3.05 2.78
CA ASN A 47 2.09 2.10 1.68
C ASN A 47 0.86 2.47 0.84
N ALA A 48 -0.22 2.96 1.46
CA ALA A 48 -1.41 3.44 0.77
C ALA A 48 -1.13 4.71 -0.05
N ILE A 49 -0.36 5.67 0.49
CA ILE A 49 0.04 6.88 -0.24
C ILE A 49 0.91 6.52 -1.46
N TYR A 50 1.83 5.55 -1.33
CA TYR A 50 2.60 5.03 -2.46
C TYR A 50 1.69 4.45 -3.54
N LEU A 51 0.71 3.64 -3.15
CA LEU A 51 -0.26 3.04 -4.08
C LEU A 51 -1.06 4.11 -4.84
N VAL A 52 -1.57 5.12 -4.12
CA VAL A 52 -2.39 6.20 -4.68
C VAL A 52 -1.57 7.07 -5.64
N THR A 53 -0.38 7.51 -5.22
CA THR A 53 0.50 8.34 -6.06
C THR A 53 0.95 7.62 -7.32
N LYS A 54 1.27 6.33 -7.22
CA LYS A 54 1.61 5.49 -8.38
C LYS A 54 0.40 5.27 -9.30
N SER A 55 -0.79 5.02 -8.75
CA SER A 55 -2.04 4.91 -9.54
C SER A 55 -2.32 6.19 -10.31
N MET A 56 -2.18 7.35 -9.66
CA MET A 56 -2.41 8.65 -10.28
C MET A 56 -1.42 8.92 -11.41
N LYS A 57 -0.13 8.59 -11.20
CA LYS A 57 0.90 8.76 -12.22
C LYS A 57 0.68 7.88 -13.45
N VAL A 58 0.28 6.62 -13.26
CA VAL A 58 -0.10 5.72 -14.37
C VAL A 58 -1.31 6.28 -15.12
N ARG A 59 -2.31 6.79 -14.41
CA ARG A 59 -3.52 7.36 -15.04
C ARG A 59 -3.25 8.64 -15.83
N ASP A 60 -2.29 9.45 -15.39
CA ASP A 60 -1.88 10.68 -16.08
C ASP A 60 -1.02 10.38 -17.32
N ASP A 61 -0.13 9.39 -17.23
CA ASP A 61 0.68 8.88 -18.36
C ASP A 61 -0.17 8.22 -19.45
N GLN A 62 -1.33 7.64 -19.08
CA GLN A 62 -2.31 7.10 -20.04
C GLN A 62 -3.23 8.17 -20.67
N ARG A 63 -3.20 9.42 -20.17
CA ARG A 63 -4.12 10.50 -20.58
C ARG A 63 -3.47 11.55 -21.49
N ASN A 64 -2.13 11.61 -21.54
CA ASN A 64 -1.33 12.43 -22.47
C ASN A 64 -0.84 11.59 -23.66
#